data_AF-A0A971ZJD6-F1
#
_entry.id   AF-A0A971ZJD6-F1
#
_cell.length_a   1.000
_cell.length_b   1.000
_cell.length_c   1.000
_cell.angle_alpha   90.00
_cell.angle_beta   90.00
_cell.angle_gamma   90.00
#
_symmetry.space_group_name_H-M   'P 1'
#
loop_
_entity.id
_entity.type
_entity.pdbx_description
1 polymer ?
#
loop_
_entity_poly.entity_id
_entity_poly.type
_entity_poly.pdbx_seq_one_letter_code
_entity_poly.pdbx_strand_id
1 'polypeptide(L)'
;IDISEKADYLNRSCETTGEGIYNISKKIDLIRKELLKNRFCLTDGDMVAIYQIDHIHWRWRVYNMLLGYQRLDSDEVGDYKRCRLGRWYYGKGFEKFKDHKIFKELEEPHLQLHKAAKEATIAYEMVIEGQQRKPLNLWIDIQKRFTICWMR
;
A
#
# COMPACT_ATOMS: atom_id res chain seq x y z
N ILE A 1 27.42 -24.35 23.29
CA ILE A 1 26.80 -23.45 22.28
C ILE A 1 25.56 -22.90 22.95
N ASP A 2 25.56 -21.61 23.25
CA ASP A 2 24.41 -20.99 23.90
C ASP A 2 23.30 -20.75 22.86
N ILE A 3 22.11 -21.28 23.13
CA ILE A 3 20.94 -21.13 22.27
C ILE A 3 20.47 -19.67 22.30
N SER A 4 20.64 -18.97 23.44
CA SER A 4 20.25 -17.56 23.59
C SER A 4 21.09 -16.67 22.66
N GLU A 5 22.41 -16.85 22.66
CA GLU A 5 23.33 -16.06 21.81
C GLU A 5 23.00 -16.20 20.32
N LYS A 6 22.68 -17.42 19.86
CA LYS A 6 22.27 -17.67 18.47
C LYS A 6 20.92 -17.05 18.14
N ALA A 7 19.97 -17.07 19.07
CA ALA A 7 18.67 -16.43 18.88
C ALA A 7 18.81 -14.90 18.77
N ASP A 8 19.64 -14.29 19.63
CA ASP A 8 19.91 -12.85 19.59
C ASP A 8 20.61 -12.43 18.30
N TYR A 9 21.59 -13.24 17.85
CA TYR A 9 22.25 -13.02 16.57
C TYR A 9 21.26 -13.06 15.40
N LEU A 10 20.39 -14.08 15.37
CA LEU A 10 19.36 -14.21 14.33
C LEU A 10 18.43 -13.01 14.34
N ASN A 11 17.97 -12.58 15.51
CA ASN A 11 17.03 -11.46 15.62
C ASN A 11 17.67 -10.15 15.12
N ARG A 12 18.91 -9.84 15.53
CA ARG A 12 19.65 -8.66 15.03
C ARG A 12 19.88 -8.71 13.52
N SER A 13 20.16 -9.88 12.97
CA SER A 13 20.35 -10.08 11.53
C SER A 13 19.04 -9.83 10.76
N CYS A 14 17.91 -10.33 11.28
CA CYS A 14 16.59 -10.08 10.72
C CYS A 14 16.22 -8.59 10.76
N GLU A 15 16.46 -7.90 11.88
CA GLU A 15 16.22 -6.46 12.03
C GLU A 15 17.05 -5.66 11.01
N THR A 16 18.35 -5.91 10.93
CA THR A 16 19.25 -5.23 9.98
C THR A 16 18.83 -5.45 8.53
N THR A 17 18.45 -6.68 8.19
CA THR A 17 18.00 -7.03 6.85
C THR A 17 16.68 -6.32 6.52
N GLY A 18 15.73 -6.32 7.45
CA GLY A 18 14.44 -5.66 7.28
C GLY A 18 14.57 -4.15 7.10
N GLU A 19 15.44 -3.49 7.87
CA GLU A 19 15.76 -2.08 7.68
C GLU A 19 16.39 -1.80 6.32
N GLY A 20 17.32 -2.66 5.87
CA GLY A 20 17.93 -2.56 4.55
C GLY A 20 16.89 -2.61 3.43
N ILE A 21 16.00 -3.60 3.46
CA ILE A 21 14.91 -3.77 2.47
C ILE A 21 13.97 -2.56 2.50
N TYR A 22 13.57 -2.09 3.68
CA TYR A 22 12.72 -0.91 3.83
C TYR A 22 13.39 0.33 3.21
N ASN A 23 14.67 0.56 3.47
CA ASN A 23 15.41 1.70 2.92
C ASN A 23 15.56 1.62 1.39
N ILE A 24 15.79 0.43 0.83
CA ILE A 24 15.80 0.22 -0.63
C ILE A 24 14.43 0.56 -1.22
N SER A 25 13.35 0.10 -0.58
CA SER A 25 11.99 0.36 -1.07
C SER A 25 11.65 1.85 -1.10
N LYS A 26 12.14 2.64 -0.14
CA LYS A 26 12.02 4.11 -0.15
C LYS A 26 12.74 4.74 -1.34
N LYS A 27 13.96 4.27 -1.65
CA LYS A 27 14.72 4.76 -2.82
C LYS A 27 14.03 4.42 -4.14
N ILE A 28 13.47 3.21 -4.26
CA ILE A 28 12.69 2.80 -5.44
C ILE A 28 11.47 3.73 -5.64
N ASP A 29 10.76 4.07 -4.56
CA ASP A 29 9.62 5.01 -4.63
C ASP A 29 10.03 6.39 -5.13
N LEU A 30 11.18 6.90 -4.65
CA LEU A 30 11.71 8.18 -5.10
C LEU A 30 12.00 8.17 -6.60
N ILE A 31 12.75 7.17 -7.07
CA ILE A 31 13.08 7.03 -8.50
C ILE A 31 11.81 6.96 -9.35
N ARG A 32 10.85 6.15 -8.92
CA ARG A 32 9.55 6.03 -9.60
C ARG A 32 8.83 7.37 -9.69
N LYS A 33 8.75 8.12 -8.59
CA LYS A 33 8.09 9.44 -8.57
C LYS A 33 8.78 10.42 -9.52
N GLU A 34 10.11 10.41 -9.58
CA GLU A 34 10.89 11.22 -10.53
C GLU A 34 10.61 10.85 -11.98
N LEU A 35 10.64 9.56 -12.33
CA LEU A 35 10.34 9.09 -13.69
C LEU A 35 8.92 9.50 -14.15
N LEU A 36 7.97 9.52 -13.22
CA LEU A 36 6.60 9.90 -13.50
C LEU A 36 6.38 11.42 -13.63
N LYS A 37 7.37 12.28 -13.38
CA LYS A 37 7.25 13.71 -13.68
C LYS A 37 7.25 13.97 -15.19
N ASN A 38 8.00 13.18 -15.96
CA ASN A 38 8.17 13.34 -17.41
C ASN A 38 7.26 12.38 -18.22
N ARG A 39 5.96 12.41 -17.92
CA ARG A 39 4.95 11.45 -18.41
C ARG A 39 4.30 11.83 -19.76
N PHE A 40 4.92 12.71 -20.53
CA PHE A 40 4.33 13.27 -21.76
C PHE A 40 4.12 12.25 -22.89
N CYS A 41 4.79 11.10 -22.84
CA CYS A 41 4.77 10.06 -23.86
C CYS A 41 3.99 8.79 -23.45
N LEU A 42 3.20 8.84 -22.37
CA LEU A 42 2.46 7.68 -21.88
C LEU A 42 1.02 7.64 -22.41
N THR A 43 0.58 6.45 -22.82
CA THR A 43 -0.80 6.18 -23.22
C THR A 43 -1.72 5.98 -22.00
N ASP A 44 -3.04 5.97 -22.22
CA ASP A 44 -3.99 5.62 -21.16
C ASP A 44 -3.74 4.19 -20.62
N GLY A 45 -3.29 3.25 -21.46
CA GLY A 45 -2.93 1.90 -21.04
C GLY A 45 -1.68 1.85 -20.15
N ASP A 46 -0.65 2.62 -20.50
CA ASP A 46 0.56 2.74 -19.66
C ASP A 46 0.23 3.33 -18.29
N MET A 47 -0.68 4.31 -18.27
CA MET A 47 -1.16 4.92 -17.03
C MET A 47 -1.90 3.91 -16.14
N VAL A 48 -2.70 3.01 -16.72
CA VAL A 48 -3.35 1.92 -15.95
C VAL A 48 -2.32 1.02 -15.27
N ALA A 49 -1.28 0.60 -16.00
CA ALA A 49 -0.18 -0.17 -15.41
C ALA A 49 0.51 0.60 -14.27
N ILE A 50 0.73 1.90 -14.43
CA ILE A 50 1.29 2.75 -13.37
C ILE A 50 0.37 2.78 -12.14
N TYR A 51 -0.95 2.89 -12.32
CA TYR A 51 -1.89 2.86 -11.19
C TYR A 51 -1.84 1.54 -10.42
N GLN A 52 -1.69 0.41 -11.11
CA GLN A 52 -1.51 -0.90 -10.47
C GLN A 52 -0.24 -0.93 -9.63
N ILE A 53 0.89 -0.53 -10.22
CA ILE A 53 2.16 -0.49 -9.51
C ILE A 53 2.06 0.51 -8.34
N ASP A 54 1.31 1.62 -8.45
CA ASP A 54 1.15 2.62 -7.38
C ASP A 54 0.50 1.95 -6.16
N HIS A 55 -0.50 1.10 -6.38
CA HIS A 55 -1.17 0.33 -5.33
C HIS A 55 -0.31 -0.80 -4.74
N ILE A 56 0.52 -1.46 -5.55
CA ILE A 56 1.48 -2.45 -5.04
C ILE A 56 2.46 -1.79 -4.06
N HIS A 57 3.01 -0.62 -4.44
CA HIS A 57 3.93 0.12 -3.58
C HIS A 57 3.23 0.70 -2.35
N TRP A 58 2.04 1.25 -2.51
CA TRP A 58 1.23 1.72 -1.38
C TRP A 58 0.93 0.60 -0.38
N ARG A 59 0.60 -0.61 -0.85
CA ARG A 59 0.43 -1.78 0.02
C ARG A 59 1.73 -2.11 0.78
N TRP A 60 2.87 -2.05 0.09
CA TRP A 60 4.17 -2.21 0.74
C TRP A 60 4.40 -1.17 1.84
N ARG A 61 3.89 0.05 1.69
CA ARG A 61 3.94 1.05 2.77
C ARG A 61 3.13 0.59 3.99
N VAL A 62 1.90 0.12 3.80
CA VAL A 62 1.05 -0.40 4.89
C VAL A 62 1.74 -1.57 5.60
N TYR A 63 2.36 -2.49 4.87
CA TYR A 63 3.14 -3.58 5.47
C TYR A 63 4.29 -3.09 6.34
N ASN A 64 5.11 -2.16 5.83
CA ASN A 64 6.21 -1.59 6.61
C ASN A 64 5.75 -0.87 7.87
N MET A 65 4.55 -0.27 7.86
CA MET A 65 3.96 0.30 9.06
C MET A 65 3.66 -0.78 10.10
N LEU A 66 3.01 -1.87 9.70
CA LEU A 66 2.68 -2.98 10.62
C LEU A 66 3.93 -3.64 11.24
N LEU A 67 5.03 -3.67 10.48
CA LEU A 67 6.35 -4.13 10.92
C LEU A 67 7.09 -3.11 11.81
N GLY A 68 6.58 -1.88 11.93
CA GLY A 68 7.17 -0.84 12.78
C GLY A 68 8.20 0.05 12.09
N TYR A 69 8.46 -0.13 10.79
CA TYR A 69 9.45 0.64 10.05
C TYR A 69 8.99 2.06 9.68
N GLN A 70 7.68 2.32 9.69
CA GLN A 70 7.13 3.66 9.45
C GLN A 70 5.79 3.87 10.13
N ARG A 71 5.35 5.13 10.15
CA ARG A 71 3.98 5.50 10.49
C ARG A 71 3.30 6.07 9.26
N LEU A 72 2.04 5.75 9.10
CA LEU A 72 1.18 6.33 8.07
C LEU A 72 0.04 7.05 8.76
N ASP A 73 -0.50 8.05 8.09
CA ASP A 73 -1.71 8.75 8.51
C ASP A 73 -2.94 8.01 7.97
N SER A 74 -3.90 7.70 8.86
CA SER A 74 -5.09 6.93 8.48
C SER A 74 -6.02 7.68 7.52
N ASP A 75 -6.04 9.01 7.54
CA ASP A 75 -6.80 9.83 6.61
C ASP A 75 -6.12 9.91 5.24
N GLU A 76 -4.78 10.01 5.18
CA GLU A 76 -4.03 9.92 3.92
C GLU A 76 -4.22 8.54 3.26
N VAL A 77 -4.09 7.46 4.04
CA VAL A 77 -4.19 6.10 3.53
C VAL A 77 -5.61 5.77 3.09
N GLY A 78 -6.63 6.28 3.78
CA GLY A 78 -8.03 6.02 3.47
C GLY A 78 -8.62 6.84 2.32
N ASP A 79 -7.96 7.93 1.91
CA ASP A 79 -8.47 8.79 0.84
C ASP A 79 -8.20 8.21 -0.56
N TYR A 80 -9.10 7.34 -0.97
CA TYR A 80 -9.11 6.71 -2.29
C TYR A 80 -9.22 7.73 -3.44
N LYS A 81 -9.79 8.91 -3.23
CA LYS A 81 -9.90 9.94 -4.28
C LYS A 81 -8.60 10.70 -4.49
N ARG A 82 -7.77 10.82 -3.45
CA ARG A 82 -6.47 11.50 -3.53
C ARG A 82 -5.38 10.63 -4.14
N CYS A 83 -5.53 9.30 -4.24
CA CYS A 83 -4.54 8.48 -4.94
C CYS A 83 -4.52 8.79 -6.46
N ARG A 84 -3.45 8.39 -7.18
CA ARG A 84 -3.33 8.71 -8.62
C ARG A 84 -4.46 8.08 -9.44
N LEU A 85 -4.87 6.86 -9.09
CA LEU A 85 -6.01 6.18 -9.71
C LEU A 85 -7.31 6.92 -9.43
N GLY A 86 -7.59 7.28 -8.17
CA GLY A 86 -8.79 8.02 -7.80
C GLY A 86 -8.92 9.35 -8.55
N ARG A 87 -7.84 10.14 -8.61
CA ARG A 87 -7.84 11.40 -9.38
C ARG A 87 -8.12 11.20 -10.86
N TRP A 88 -7.65 10.09 -11.44
CA TRP A 88 -7.95 9.74 -12.82
C TRP A 88 -9.40 9.24 -12.96
N TYR A 89 -9.82 8.33 -12.09
CA TYR A 89 -11.13 7.70 -12.07
C TYR A 89 -12.24 8.74 -11.99
N TYR A 90 -12.16 9.68 -11.04
CA TYR A 90 -13.15 10.74 -10.86
C TYR A 90 -12.92 11.98 -11.74
N GLY A 91 -11.90 11.94 -12.61
CA GLY A 91 -11.54 13.03 -13.52
C GLY A 91 -11.59 12.57 -14.98
N LYS A 92 -10.45 12.67 -15.66
CA LYS A 92 -10.32 12.34 -17.11
C LYS A 92 -10.77 10.92 -17.46
N GLY A 93 -10.62 9.96 -16.55
CA GLY A 93 -11.08 8.59 -16.75
C GLY A 93 -12.60 8.51 -16.82
N PHE A 94 -13.30 9.23 -15.94
CA PHE A 94 -14.77 9.31 -15.95
C PHE A 94 -15.29 9.84 -17.29
N GLU A 95 -14.74 10.96 -17.76
CA GLU A 95 -15.17 11.61 -19.00
C GLU A 95 -15.09 10.68 -20.22
N LYS A 96 -14.05 9.83 -20.26
CA LYS A 96 -13.77 8.92 -21.39
C LYS A 96 -14.47 7.56 -21.27
N PHE A 97 -14.56 7.02 -20.05
CA PHE A 97 -14.83 5.59 -19.84
C PHE A 97 -16.03 5.31 -18.92
N LYS A 98 -16.79 6.34 -18.49
CA LYS A 98 -17.95 6.16 -17.59
C LYS A 98 -18.96 5.10 -18.05
N ASP A 99 -19.08 4.85 -19.36
CA ASP A 99 -20.05 3.88 -19.89
C ASP A 99 -19.47 2.45 -20.03
N HIS A 100 -18.15 2.28 -19.85
CA HIS A 100 -17.52 0.96 -19.87
C HIS A 100 -17.79 0.18 -18.57
N LYS A 101 -18.28 -1.05 -18.71
CA LYS A 101 -18.56 -1.95 -17.58
C LYS A 101 -17.36 -2.14 -16.65
N ILE A 102 -16.20 -2.45 -17.20
CA ILE A 102 -14.95 -2.68 -16.44
C ILE A 102 -14.56 -1.43 -15.65
N PHE A 103 -14.77 -0.23 -16.23
CA PHE A 103 -14.49 1.02 -15.53
C PHE A 103 -15.41 1.19 -14.31
N LYS A 104 -16.70 0.92 -14.44
CA LYS A 104 -17.63 0.95 -13.28
C LYS A 104 -17.24 -0.07 -12.21
N GLU A 105 -16.87 -1.28 -12.62
CA GLU A 105 -16.51 -2.38 -11.71
C GLU A 105 -15.20 -2.14 -10.94
N LEU A 106 -14.37 -1.18 -11.36
CA LEU A 106 -13.12 -0.84 -10.68
C LEU A 106 -13.32 -0.04 -9.38
N GLU A 107 -14.43 0.69 -9.24
CA GLU A 107 -14.64 1.62 -8.13
C GLU A 107 -14.73 0.92 -6.77
N GLU A 108 -15.59 -0.09 -6.70
CA GLU A 108 -15.86 -0.82 -5.47
C GLU A 108 -14.62 -1.50 -4.88
N PRO A 109 -13.83 -2.30 -5.63
CA PRO A 109 -12.63 -2.93 -5.08
C PRO A 109 -11.56 -1.89 -4.69
N HIS A 110 -11.47 -0.77 -5.40
CA HIS A 110 -10.59 0.34 -5.04
C HIS A 110 -10.99 1.00 -3.72
N LEU A 111 -12.29 1.26 -3.51
CA LEU A 111 -12.83 1.79 -2.25
C LEU A 111 -12.58 0.82 -1.08
N GLN A 112 -12.89 -0.46 -1.28
CA GLN A 112 -12.71 -1.49 -0.25
C GLN A 112 -11.25 -1.62 0.17
N LEU A 113 -10.31 -1.51 -0.78
CA LEU A 113 -8.89 -1.56 -0.50
C LEU A 113 -8.43 -0.42 0.41
N HIS A 114 -8.79 0.81 0.06
CA HIS A 114 -8.45 2.00 0.87
C HIS A 114 -9.12 1.97 2.24
N LYS A 115 -10.37 1.51 2.33
CA LYS A 115 -11.07 1.33 3.60
C LYS A 115 -10.34 0.33 4.51
N ALA A 116 -9.97 -0.84 3.98
CA ALA A 116 -9.25 -1.85 4.75
C ALA A 116 -7.90 -1.34 5.27
N ALA A 117 -7.17 -0.56 4.46
CA ALA A 117 -5.91 0.02 4.90
C ALA A 117 -6.11 1.14 5.95
N LYS A 118 -7.16 1.95 5.84
CA LYS A 118 -7.52 2.93 6.89
C LYS A 118 -7.78 2.23 8.23
N GLU A 119 -8.63 1.20 8.21
CA GLU A 119 -8.91 0.38 9.40
C GLU A 119 -7.63 -0.22 9.98
N ALA A 120 -6.71 -0.67 9.12
CA ALA A 120 -5.43 -1.21 9.54
C ALA A 120 -4.53 -0.17 10.23
N THR A 121 -4.48 1.05 9.68
CA THR A 121 -3.71 2.16 10.27
C THR A 121 -4.29 2.59 11.61
N ILE A 122 -5.60 2.72 11.73
CA ILE A 122 -6.27 3.06 13.00
C ILE A 122 -5.97 2.00 14.07
N ALA A 123 -6.10 0.72 13.72
CA ALA A 123 -5.79 -0.35 14.65
C ALA A 123 -4.31 -0.33 15.08
N TYR A 124 -3.40 0.01 14.16
CA TYR A 124 -1.98 0.17 14.48
C TYR A 124 -1.73 1.35 15.43
N GLU A 125 -2.37 2.51 15.19
CA GLU A 125 -2.31 3.71 16.04
C GLU A 125 -2.78 3.40 17.48
N MET A 126 -3.91 2.71 17.63
CA MET A 126 -4.42 2.30 18.94
C MET A 126 -3.44 1.38 19.70
N VAL A 127 -2.70 0.52 18.98
CA VAL A 127 -1.71 -0.37 19.61
C VAL A 127 -0.50 0.42 20.12
N ILE A 128 0.04 1.33 19.30
CA ILE A 128 1.23 2.11 19.70
C ILE A 128 0.91 3.09 20.83
N GLU A 129 -0.34 3.52 20.97
CA GLU A 129 -0.83 4.33 22.09
C GLU A 129 -1.12 3.52 23.36
N GLY A 130 -0.92 2.20 23.34
CA GLY A 130 -1.15 1.33 24.49
C GLY A 130 -2.62 1.03 24.78
N GLN A 131 -3.53 1.38 23.87
CA GLN A 131 -4.97 1.21 24.05
C GLN A 131 -5.45 -0.23 23.74
N GLN A 132 -4.74 -0.99 22.88
CA GLN A 132 -5.07 -2.39 22.54
C GLN A 132 -3.83 -3.26 22.19
N ARG A 133 -3.95 -4.59 22.26
CA ARG A 133 -2.94 -5.55 21.73
C ARG A 133 -3.05 -5.67 20.21
N LYS A 134 -1.94 -5.90 19.48
CA LYS A 134 -1.93 -6.11 18.01
C LYS A 134 -2.95 -7.20 17.62
N PRO A 135 -4.00 -6.90 16.84
CA PRO A 135 -4.91 -7.94 16.37
C PRO A 135 -4.21 -8.82 15.32
N LEU A 136 -3.96 -10.08 15.68
CA LEU A 136 -3.22 -11.07 14.86
C LEU A 136 -3.97 -11.49 13.57
N ASN A 137 -5.26 -11.16 13.49
CA ASN A 137 -6.19 -11.46 12.40
C ASN A 137 -6.33 -10.33 11.36
N LEU A 138 -5.88 -9.11 11.68
CA LEU A 138 -5.86 -7.96 10.75
C LEU A 138 -5.00 -8.25 9.50
N TRP A 139 -3.91 -8.99 9.71
CA TRP A 139 -2.91 -9.39 8.71
C TRP A 139 -3.51 -10.19 7.56
N ILE A 140 -4.39 -11.14 7.90
CA ILE A 140 -5.04 -12.04 6.94
C ILE A 140 -6.09 -11.27 6.13
N ASP A 141 -6.79 -10.32 6.76
CA ASP A 141 -7.90 -9.60 6.13
C ASP A 141 -7.42 -8.60 5.08
N ILE A 142 -6.33 -7.86 5.35
CA ILE A 142 -5.70 -6.96 4.37
C ILE A 142 -5.19 -7.75 3.15
N GLN A 143 -4.57 -8.91 3.40
CA GLN A 143 -3.96 -9.72 2.35
C GLN A 143 -5.01 -10.41 1.46
N LYS A 144 -6.11 -10.91 2.05
CA LYS A 144 -7.24 -11.52 1.30
C LYS A 144 -8.01 -10.53 0.44
N ARG A 145 -8.24 -9.31 0.95
CA ARG A 145 -9.00 -8.27 0.22
C ARG A 145 -8.21 -7.71 -0.98
N PHE A 146 -6.88 -7.80 -0.96
CA PHE A 146 -6.03 -7.35 -2.06
C PHE A 146 -6.09 -8.25 -3.31
N THR A 147 -6.20 -9.57 -3.14
CA THR A 147 -6.18 -10.53 -4.26
C THR A 147 -7.37 -10.38 -5.22
N ILE A 148 -8.42 -9.69 -4.77
CA ILE A 148 -9.68 -9.53 -5.52
C ILE A 148 -9.61 -8.31 -6.48
N CYS A 149 -8.72 -7.34 -6.25
CA CYS A 149 -8.77 -6.04 -6.92
C CYS A 149 -8.14 -5.99 -8.33
N TRP A 150 -7.29 -6.96 -8.70
CA TRP A 150 -6.51 -6.89 -9.95
C TRP A 150 -6.27 -8.24 -10.67
N MET A 151 -6.89 -9.33 -10.21
CA MET A 151 -6.72 -10.69 -10.77
C MET A 151 -7.95 -11.25 -11.49
N ARG A 152 -8.89 -10.39 -11.93
CA ARG A 152 -9.99 -10.80 -12.82
C ARG A 152 -9.99 -9.95 -14.08
#